data_AF-A0A7R9MP35-F1
#
_entry.id   AF-A0A7R9MP35-F1
#
_cell.length_a   1.000
_cell.length_b   1.000
_cell.length_c   1.000
_cell.angle_alpha   90.00
_cell.angle_beta   90.00
_cell.angle_gamma   90.00
#
_symmetry.space_group_name_H-M   'P 1'
#
loop_
_entity.id
_entity.type
_entity.pdbx_description
1 polymer ?
#
loop_
_entity_poly.entity_id
_entity_poly.type
_entity_poly.pdbx_seq_one_letter_code
_entity_poly.pdbx_strand_id
1 'polypeptide(L)'
;MTPHLNVFCIKFFDNYSVLLSRIIQRDGYLAFNKGLLSYKFPVKFPFVPKDNFMEDPSMIAPWFAQQDIPTEVPHAGVYLRIVNLESEYNITLRDRIYYDFREGMIGASDFKPKFALIITWRNMTMVNRQPDMPLLTNTYQCVLATDEIRTYAMFNYEQIQWITHQDKYKGLKGSAAYVGFNAGNTTRTFEFRPYSQNPRISYLTTRGWGNGLRGRYFFQIDEEVWPGACIEKDLDPNLPDRLPLTFFPRVGAM
;
A
#
# COMPACT_ATOMS: atom_id res chain seq x y z
N MET A 1 34.08 -11.05 -0.46
CA MET A 1 32.68 -11.51 -0.48
C MET A 1 31.80 -10.28 -0.30
N THR A 2 31.35 -9.72 -1.42
CA THR A 2 30.40 -8.60 -1.44
C THR A 2 29.06 -9.10 -0.89
N PRO A 3 28.41 -8.38 0.04
CA PRO A 3 27.08 -8.76 0.47
C PRO A 3 26.16 -8.63 -0.75
N HIS A 4 25.50 -9.72 -1.12
CA HIS A 4 24.45 -9.68 -2.14
C HIS A 4 23.47 -8.57 -1.75
N LEU A 5 23.44 -7.50 -2.54
CA LEU A 5 22.37 -6.51 -2.48
C LEU A 5 21.06 -7.28 -2.63
N ASN A 6 20.21 -7.25 -1.60
CA ASN A 6 18.89 -7.87 -1.63
C ASN A 6 18.07 -7.18 -2.73
N VAL A 7 18.11 -7.72 -3.95
CA VAL A 7 17.33 -7.23 -5.08
C VAL A 7 15.89 -7.69 -4.88
N PHE A 8 15.00 -6.76 -4.53
CA PHE A 8 13.57 -7.01 -4.52
C PHE A 8 13.04 -6.82 -5.94
N CYS A 9 12.71 -7.93 -6.62
CA CYS A 9 12.07 -7.86 -7.92
C CYS A 9 10.55 -7.91 -7.77
N ILE A 10 9.87 -6.91 -8.33
CA ILE A 10 8.41 -6.83 -8.40
C ILE A 10 8.05 -6.65 -9.87
N LYS A 11 7.37 -7.66 -10.46
CA LYS A 11 7.02 -7.69 -11.90
C LYS A 11 6.26 -6.45 -12.39
N PHE A 12 5.40 -5.89 -11.54
CA PHE A 12 4.62 -4.70 -11.84
C PHE A 12 5.46 -3.45 -12.13
N PHE A 13 6.73 -3.43 -11.69
CA PHE A 13 7.64 -2.29 -11.82
C PHE A 13 8.80 -2.53 -12.78
N ASP A 14 8.69 -3.47 -13.73
CA ASP A 14 9.67 -3.68 -14.82
C ASP A 14 11.17 -3.64 -14.38
N ASN A 15 11.54 -4.49 -13.41
CA ASN A 15 12.93 -4.77 -13.00
C ASN A 15 13.77 -3.57 -12.52
N TYR A 16 13.28 -2.81 -11.53
CA TYR A 16 14.19 -1.92 -10.79
C TYR A 16 14.92 -2.64 -9.65
N SER A 17 16.25 -2.73 -9.76
CA SER A 17 17.13 -2.98 -8.61
C SER A 17 17.22 -1.68 -7.78
N VAL A 18 16.26 -1.44 -6.88
CA VAL A 18 16.21 -0.20 -6.09
C VAL A 18 16.85 -0.39 -4.71
N LEU A 19 17.72 0.55 -4.33
CA LEU A 19 18.22 0.66 -2.95
C LEU A 19 17.06 0.98 -2.01
N LEU A 20 16.79 0.07 -1.06
CA LEU A 20 15.63 0.10 -0.14
C LEU A 20 15.46 1.43 0.63
N SER A 21 16.55 2.16 0.90
CA SER A 21 16.51 3.44 1.62
C SER A 21 15.88 4.59 0.84
N ARG A 22 15.73 4.47 -0.49
CA ARG A 22 15.06 5.48 -1.33
C ARG A 22 13.60 5.15 -1.63
N ILE A 23 13.13 3.99 -1.19
CA ILE A 23 11.79 3.50 -1.52
C ILE A 23 10.74 4.10 -0.59
N ILE A 24 11.03 4.26 0.69
CA ILE A 24 9.98 4.57 1.67
C ILE A 24 9.81 6.07 1.83
N GLN A 25 8.59 6.55 1.57
CA GLN A 25 8.23 7.94 1.73
C GLN A 25 7.45 8.15 3.02
N ARG A 26 7.77 9.25 3.71
CA ARG A 26 7.06 9.69 4.92
C ARG A 26 5.56 9.90 4.64
N ASP A 27 5.24 10.36 3.43
CA ASP A 27 3.87 10.67 2.98
C ASP A 27 3.04 9.41 2.66
N GLY A 28 3.45 8.24 3.18
CA GLY A 28 2.64 7.02 3.24
C GLY A 28 2.59 6.18 1.96
N TYR A 29 3.65 6.24 1.16
CA TYR A 29 3.82 5.41 -0.04
C TYR A 29 5.25 4.91 -0.20
N LEU A 30 5.39 3.88 -1.02
CA LEU A 30 6.66 3.36 -1.50
C LEU A 30 6.88 3.86 -2.93
N ALA A 31 8.05 4.41 -3.23
CA ALA A 31 8.46 4.92 -4.53
C ALA A 31 9.55 4.03 -5.14
N PHE A 32 9.36 3.55 -6.37
CA PHE A 32 10.31 2.69 -7.07
C PHE A 32 11.11 3.44 -8.15
N ASN A 33 10.70 4.67 -8.46
CA ASN A 33 11.47 5.63 -9.26
C ASN A 33 11.47 7.01 -8.61
N LYS A 34 12.06 8.00 -9.30
CA LYS A 34 12.19 9.37 -8.77
C LYS A 34 10.83 10.04 -8.56
N GLY A 35 9.88 9.77 -9.47
CA GLY A 35 8.57 10.39 -9.47
C GLY A 35 8.61 11.92 -9.55
N LEU A 36 7.53 12.57 -9.07
CA LEU A 36 7.43 14.03 -9.03
C LEU A 36 8.00 14.62 -7.75
N LEU A 37 8.49 15.87 -7.85
CA LEU A 37 8.90 16.68 -6.68
C LEU A 37 7.70 17.03 -5.78
N SER A 38 6.52 17.18 -6.35
CA SER A 38 5.29 17.48 -5.61
C SER A 38 4.07 16.96 -6.36
N TYR A 39 2.99 16.72 -5.63
CA TYR A 39 1.75 16.16 -6.14
C TYR A 39 0.60 17.11 -5.85
N LYS A 40 -0.27 17.29 -6.85
CA LYS A 40 -1.53 18.01 -6.68
C LYS A 40 -2.64 17.00 -6.40
N PHE A 41 -3.28 17.12 -5.23
CA PHE A 41 -4.41 16.30 -4.85
C PHE A 41 -5.73 16.91 -5.36
N PRO A 42 -6.71 16.10 -5.83
CA PRO A 42 -6.65 14.65 -5.97
C PRO A 42 -5.69 14.22 -7.09
N VAL A 43 -4.92 13.16 -6.85
CA VAL A 43 -3.99 12.59 -7.82
C VAL A 43 -4.76 11.71 -8.81
N LYS A 44 -4.30 11.69 -10.07
CA LYS A 44 -4.86 10.81 -11.10
C LYS A 44 -3.72 10.15 -11.83
N PHE A 45 -3.61 8.84 -11.63
CA PHE A 45 -2.67 7.99 -12.33
C PHE A 45 -3.35 7.25 -13.50
N PRO A 46 -2.57 6.83 -14.51
CA PRO A 46 -1.17 7.22 -14.73
C PRO A 46 -1.08 8.71 -15.11
N PHE A 47 0.09 9.33 -14.91
CA PHE A 47 0.29 10.67 -15.47
C PHE A 47 0.48 10.60 -16.97
N VAL A 48 -0.37 11.32 -17.70
CA VAL A 48 -0.17 11.53 -19.14
C VAL A 48 1.02 12.48 -19.28
N PRO A 49 2.13 12.07 -19.94
CA PRO A 49 3.27 12.95 -20.14
C PRO A 49 2.81 14.13 -20.98
N LYS A 50 2.67 15.31 -20.37
CA LYS A 50 2.44 16.55 -21.11
C LYS A 50 3.73 17.11 -21.68
N ASP A 51 4.88 16.71 -21.13
CA ASP A 51 6.24 17.09 -21.52
C ASP A 51 7.23 15.94 -21.26
N ASN A 52 8.32 15.89 -22.02
CA ASN A 52 9.35 14.83 -22.00
C ASN A 52 10.11 14.68 -20.66
N PHE A 53 9.89 15.56 -19.69
CA PHE A 53 10.64 15.60 -18.43
C PHE A 53 9.85 15.06 -17.23
N MET A 54 8.58 14.72 -17.40
CA MET A 54 7.72 14.28 -16.30
C MET A 54 7.62 12.75 -16.27
N GLU A 55 8.41 12.13 -15.40
CA GLU A 55 8.38 10.69 -15.18
C GLU A 55 7.10 10.28 -14.42
N ASP A 56 6.38 9.29 -14.95
CA ASP A 56 5.23 8.69 -14.27
C ASP A 56 5.71 7.97 -13.00
N PRO A 57 5.22 8.32 -11.81
CA PRO A 57 5.78 7.82 -10.57
C PRO A 57 5.37 6.37 -10.32
N SER A 58 6.37 5.53 -10.10
CA SER A 58 6.20 4.13 -9.76
C SER A 58 6.00 4.00 -8.25
N MET A 59 4.81 3.59 -7.80
CA MET A 59 4.49 3.57 -6.36
C MET A 59 3.50 2.50 -5.89
N ILE A 60 3.65 2.12 -4.62
CA ILE A 60 2.65 1.40 -3.80
C ILE A 60 2.23 2.33 -2.67
N ALA A 61 0.97 2.73 -2.63
CA ALA A 61 0.43 3.69 -1.67
C ALA A 61 -0.62 3.04 -0.77
N PRO A 62 -0.25 2.52 0.42
CA PRO A 62 -1.24 2.17 1.43
C PRO A 62 -1.99 3.41 1.96
N TRP A 63 -1.35 4.58 1.97
CA TRP A 63 -1.99 5.84 2.36
C TRP A 63 -1.20 7.03 1.82
N PHE A 64 -1.52 7.54 0.64
CA PHE A 64 -0.81 8.68 0.08
C PHE A 64 -1.48 10.00 0.43
N ALA A 65 -0.88 10.73 1.36
CA ALA A 65 -1.22 12.10 1.74
C ALA A 65 0.00 12.77 2.38
N GLN A 66 0.06 14.11 2.38
CA GLN A 66 1.15 14.80 3.07
C GLN A 66 1.02 14.58 4.59
N GLN A 67 2.02 13.93 5.19
CA GLN A 67 2.02 13.56 6.61
C GLN A 67 3.19 14.21 7.35
N ASP A 68 3.15 14.20 8.67
CA ASP A 68 4.30 14.51 9.49
C ASP A 68 4.44 13.55 10.68
N ILE A 69 5.62 13.53 11.28
CA ILE A 69 5.90 12.74 12.49
C ILE A 69 5.72 13.67 13.70
N PRO A 70 4.67 13.49 14.52
CA PRO A 70 4.47 14.32 15.70
C PRO A 70 5.59 14.07 16.71
N THR A 71 6.11 15.14 17.31
CA THR A 71 7.15 15.05 18.35
C THR A 71 6.56 14.75 19.72
N GLU A 72 5.27 15.00 19.91
CA GLU A 72 4.56 14.82 21.17
C GLU A 72 4.20 13.36 21.48
N VAL A 73 4.27 12.48 20.47
CA VAL A 73 3.87 11.07 20.60
C VAL A 73 5.10 10.16 20.60
N PRO A 74 5.39 9.45 21.71
CA PRO A 74 6.48 8.49 21.77
C PRO A 74 6.33 7.42 20.69
N HIS A 75 7.46 7.04 20.07
CA HIS A 75 7.52 6.00 19.05
C HIS A 75 6.66 6.28 17.79
N ALA A 76 6.31 7.54 17.54
CA ALA A 76 5.79 7.94 16.24
C ALA A 76 6.91 7.88 15.19
N GLY A 77 6.58 7.44 13.98
CA GLY A 77 7.52 7.38 12.88
C GLY A 77 7.27 6.25 11.90
N VAL A 78 8.21 6.12 10.96
CA VAL A 78 8.18 5.12 9.90
C VAL A 78 9.19 4.03 10.21
N TYR A 79 8.71 2.80 10.34
CA TYR A 79 9.50 1.63 10.68
C TYR A 79 9.62 0.69 9.49
N LEU A 80 10.83 0.23 9.22
CA LEU A 80 11.12 -0.75 8.19
C LEU A 80 11.69 -2.02 8.82
N ARG A 81 11.15 -3.17 8.42
CA ARG A 81 11.77 -4.47 8.65
C ARG A 81 11.85 -5.24 7.35
N ILE A 82 13.07 -5.62 6.97
CA ILE A 82 13.34 -6.52 5.84
C ILE A 82 13.56 -7.91 6.43
N VAL A 83 12.87 -8.89 5.89
CA VAL A 83 12.92 -10.29 6.35
C VAL A 83 13.30 -11.17 5.17
N ASN A 84 14.40 -11.90 5.32
CA ASN A 84 14.70 -13.04 4.47
C ASN A 84 14.09 -14.28 5.16
N LEU A 85 12.99 -14.79 4.61
CA LEU A 85 12.23 -15.88 5.21
C LEU A 85 12.95 -17.23 5.15
N GLU A 86 13.90 -17.41 4.24
CA GLU A 86 14.71 -18.63 4.14
C GLU A 86 15.69 -18.74 5.33
N SER A 87 16.16 -17.61 5.86
CA SER A 87 17.12 -17.56 6.98
C SER A 87 16.54 -16.96 8.28
N GLU A 88 15.25 -16.62 8.32
CA GLU A 88 14.62 -16.05 9.51
C GLU A 88 14.46 -17.09 10.62
N TYR A 89 15.13 -16.85 11.75
CA TYR A 89 15.09 -17.71 12.93
C TYR A 89 13.79 -17.56 13.74
N ASN A 90 13.10 -16.41 13.64
CA ASN A 90 11.81 -16.22 14.29
C ASN A 90 10.71 -16.99 13.55
N ILE A 91 10.53 -18.24 13.95
CA ILE A 91 9.55 -19.17 13.37
C ILE A 91 8.14 -18.58 13.41
N THR A 92 7.76 -17.89 14.49
CA THR A 92 6.42 -17.29 14.62
C THR A 92 6.18 -16.22 13.56
N LEU A 93 7.14 -15.31 13.36
CA LEU A 93 7.03 -14.28 12.32
C LEU A 93 6.99 -14.90 10.93
N ARG A 94 7.91 -15.83 10.67
CA ARG A 94 8.06 -16.49 9.38
C ARG A 94 6.78 -17.23 9.00
N ASP A 95 6.28 -18.07 9.88
CA ASP A 95 5.08 -18.86 9.68
C ASP A 95 3.85 -17.94 9.57
N ARG A 96 3.78 -16.87 10.36
CA ARG A 96 2.69 -15.89 10.25
C ARG A 96 2.63 -15.25 8.87
N ILE A 97 3.77 -14.82 8.32
CA ILE A 97 3.83 -14.27 6.96
C ILE A 97 3.39 -15.32 5.93
N TYR A 98 3.84 -16.57 6.08
CA TYR A 98 3.42 -17.66 5.19
C TYR A 98 1.90 -17.89 5.22
N TYR A 99 1.34 -18.12 6.40
CA TYR A 99 -0.09 -18.38 6.55
C TYR A 99 -0.92 -17.18 6.12
N ASP A 100 -0.51 -15.96 6.49
CA ASP A 100 -1.31 -14.78 6.21
C ASP A 100 -1.54 -14.57 4.71
N PHE A 101 -0.53 -14.77 3.86
CA PHE A 101 -0.70 -14.63 2.41
C PHE A 101 -1.39 -15.83 1.77
N ARG A 102 -1.15 -17.06 2.26
CA ARG A 102 -1.78 -18.27 1.71
C ARG A 102 -3.29 -18.31 1.94
N GLU A 103 -3.73 -17.87 3.11
CA GLU A 103 -5.15 -17.84 3.48
C GLU A 103 -5.84 -16.55 3.03
N GLY A 104 -5.08 -15.46 2.90
CA GLY A 104 -5.61 -14.14 2.58
C GLY A 104 -5.92 -13.89 1.10
N MET A 105 -5.41 -14.74 0.20
CA MET A 105 -5.60 -14.63 -1.24
C MET A 105 -6.02 -15.97 -1.85
N ILE A 106 -7.11 -15.95 -2.61
CA ILE A 106 -7.54 -17.12 -3.39
C ILE A 106 -6.46 -17.47 -4.42
N GLY A 107 -6.07 -18.74 -4.50
CA GLY A 107 -5.03 -19.22 -5.40
C GLY A 107 -3.59 -18.97 -4.94
N ALA A 108 -3.39 -18.52 -3.69
CA ALA A 108 -2.06 -18.37 -3.09
C ALA A 108 -1.64 -19.57 -2.21
N SER A 109 -2.36 -20.70 -2.24
CA SER A 109 -2.12 -21.85 -1.34
C SER A 109 -0.70 -22.42 -1.41
N ASP A 110 -0.08 -22.37 -2.59
CA ASP A 110 1.27 -22.83 -2.86
C ASP A 110 2.33 -21.73 -2.69
N PHE A 111 1.92 -20.48 -2.42
CA PHE A 111 2.81 -19.34 -2.30
C PHE A 111 3.83 -19.55 -1.17
N LYS A 112 5.10 -19.36 -1.49
CA LYS A 112 6.24 -19.50 -0.56
C LYS A 112 7.17 -18.30 -0.72
N PRO A 113 6.85 -17.16 -0.10
CA PRO A 113 7.70 -15.99 -0.14
C PRO A 113 9.10 -16.32 0.40
N LYS A 114 10.11 -15.80 -0.30
CA LYS A 114 11.52 -15.82 0.11
C LYS A 114 11.88 -14.55 0.87
N PHE A 115 11.27 -13.43 0.47
CA PHE A 115 11.52 -12.14 1.08
C PHE A 115 10.20 -11.46 1.47
N ALA A 116 10.23 -10.76 2.58
CA ALA A 116 9.16 -9.88 3.01
C ALA A 116 9.69 -8.52 3.46
N LEU A 117 8.92 -7.48 3.15
CA LEU A 117 9.16 -6.10 3.55
C LEU A 117 7.98 -5.64 4.40
N ILE A 118 8.22 -5.27 5.65
CA ILE A 118 7.20 -4.77 6.56
C ILE A 118 7.49 -3.29 6.81
N ILE A 119 6.56 -2.43 6.40
CA ILE A 119 6.64 -0.98 6.58
C ILE A 119 5.47 -0.54 7.42
N THR A 120 5.75 0.09 8.56
CA THR A 120 4.72 0.60 9.47
C THR A 120 4.86 2.10 9.61
N TRP A 121 3.80 2.83 9.28
CA TRP A 121 3.64 4.25 9.59
C TRP A 121 2.86 4.33 10.88
N ARG A 122 3.56 4.59 11.99
CA ARG A 122 2.99 4.57 13.33
C ARG A 122 2.76 5.98 13.81
N ASN A 123 1.52 6.27 14.23
CA ASN A 123 1.12 7.55 14.80
C ASN A 123 1.47 8.76 13.92
N MET A 124 1.23 8.66 12.61
CA MET A 124 1.48 9.76 11.67
C MET A 124 0.38 10.82 11.75
N THR A 125 0.77 12.09 11.81
CA THR A 125 -0.16 13.23 11.77
C THR A 125 -0.21 13.85 10.37
N MET A 126 -1.17 14.74 10.13
CA MET A 126 -1.25 15.50 8.89
C MET A 126 -0.33 16.73 8.94
N VAL A 127 0.22 17.14 7.80
CA VAL A 127 0.95 18.42 7.71
C VAL A 127 0.01 19.61 8.00
N ASN A 128 0.59 20.73 8.42
CA ASN A 128 -0.12 22.00 8.63
C ASN A 128 -1.29 21.94 9.63
N ARG A 129 -1.30 20.96 10.55
CA ARG A 129 -2.25 20.91 11.68
C ARG A 129 -2.20 22.23 12.46
N GLN A 130 -3.38 22.79 12.76
CA GLN A 130 -3.49 23.96 13.62
C GLN A 130 -3.07 23.60 15.07
N PRO A 131 -2.14 24.33 15.72
CA PRO A 131 -1.58 23.95 17.02
C PRO A 131 -2.60 23.72 18.13
N ASP A 132 -3.66 24.54 18.12
CA ASP A 132 -4.80 24.59 19.05
C ASP A 132 -5.83 23.46 18.84
N MET A 133 -5.70 22.65 17.79
CA MET A 133 -6.55 21.49 17.55
C MET A 133 -5.96 20.22 18.18
N PRO A 134 -6.79 19.24 18.61
CA PRO A 134 -6.28 17.98 19.12
C PRO A 134 -5.38 17.27 18.09
N LEU A 135 -4.34 16.59 18.59
CA LEU A 135 -3.47 15.78 17.75
C LEU A 135 -4.22 14.52 17.28
N LEU A 136 -4.42 14.40 15.98
CA LEU A 136 -5.01 13.22 15.34
C LEU A 136 -3.92 12.43 14.65
N THR A 137 -3.91 11.11 14.86
CA THR A 137 -2.88 10.23 14.31
C THR A 137 -3.47 9.03 13.58
N ASN A 138 -2.75 8.59 12.54
CA ASN A 138 -3.06 7.40 11.79
C ASN A 138 -1.93 6.37 12.00
N THR A 139 -2.32 5.10 12.13
CA THR A 139 -1.40 3.96 12.19
C THR A 139 -1.82 2.91 11.19
N TYR A 140 -0.92 2.58 10.27
CA TYR A 140 -1.15 1.62 9.20
C TYR A 140 0.16 0.98 8.77
N GLN A 141 0.06 -0.17 8.11
CA GLN A 141 1.19 -0.99 7.71
C GLN A 141 0.99 -1.55 6.31
N CYS A 142 2.08 -1.62 5.56
CA CYS A 142 2.19 -2.36 4.31
C CYS A 142 3.17 -3.52 4.52
N VAL A 143 2.75 -4.73 4.15
CA VAL A 143 3.62 -5.90 4.07
C VAL A 143 3.68 -6.34 2.62
N LEU A 144 4.87 -6.31 2.03
CA LEU A 144 5.13 -6.88 0.71
C LEU A 144 5.81 -8.23 0.89
N ALA A 145 5.40 -9.24 0.14
CA ALA A 145 6.04 -10.53 0.13
C ALA A 145 6.20 -11.03 -1.30
N THR A 146 7.36 -11.62 -1.61
CA THR A 146 7.69 -12.10 -2.95
C THR A 146 8.40 -13.45 -2.90
N ASP A 147 8.03 -14.35 -3.81
CA ASP A 147 8.75 -15.59 -4.12
C ASP A 147 9.66 -15.42 -5.36
N GLU A 148 9.91 -14.16 -5.78
CA GLU A 148 10.60 -13.72 -7.00
C GLU A 148 9.80 -13.90 -8.29
N ILE A 149 8.70 -14.67 -8.27
CA ILE A 149 7.82 -14.91 -9.40
C ILE A 149 6.48 -14.18 -9.23
N ARG A 150 5.92 -14.22 -8.03
CA ARG A 150 4.67 -13.61 -7.58
C ARG A 150 4.99 -12.66 -6.44
N THR A 151 4.35 -11.49 -6.47
CA THR A 151 4.42 -10.52 -5.38
C THR A 151 3.02 -10.27 -4.84
N TYR A 152 2.90 -10.19 -3.52
CA TYR A 152 1.67 -9.84 -2.83
C TYR A 152 1.91 -8.66 -1.89
N ALA A 153 0.88 -7.85 -1.70
CA ALA A 153 0.81 -6.83 -0.67
C ALA A 153 -0.31 -7.13 0.31
N MET A 154 -0.07 -6.78 1.57
CA MET A 154 -1.07 -6.76 2.63
C MET A 154 -1.06 -5.37 3.24
N PHE A 155 -2.19 -4.69 3.21
CA PHE A 155 -2.40 -3.43 3.92
C PHE A 155 -3.18 -3.70 5.20
N ASN A 156 -2.63 -3.23 6.33
CA ASN A 156 -3.27 -3.30 7.63
C ASN A 156 -3.53 -1.88 8.12
N TYR A 157 -4.77 -1.56 8.43
CA TYR A 157 -5.17 -0.26 8.99
C TYR A 157 -5.63 -0.45 10.43
N GLU A 158 -4.81 -0.01 11.38
CA GLU A 158 -5.13 -0.11 12.81
C GLU A 158 -5.98 1.08 13.26
N GLN A 159 -5.55 2.29 12.89
CA GLN A 159 -6.19 3.52 13.32
C GLN A 159 -6.17 4.56 12.21
N ILE A 160 -7.33 5.14 11.89
CA ILE A 160 -7.50 6.27 10.97
C ILE A 160 -8.38 7.31 11.64
N GLN A 161 -7.80 8.44 12.05
CA GLN A 161 -8.49 9.57 12.69
C GLN A 161 -8.65 10.77 11.77
N TRP A 162 -7.83 10.86 10.72
CA TRP A 162 -7.89 11.90 9.71
C TRP A 162 -7.80 11.29 8.31
N ILE A 163 -8.44 11.92 7.32
CA ILE A 163 -8.53 11.40 5.95
C ILE A 163 -7.84 12.29 4.91
N THR A 164 -7.59 13.56 5.22
CA THR A 164 -6.94 14.51 4.32
C THR A 164 -6.03 15.47 5.05
N HIS A 165 -4.97 15.93 4.38
CA HIS A 165 -4.04 16.96 4.85
C HIS A 165 -4.49 18.38 4.47
N GLN A 166 -5.55 18.51 3.67
CA GLN A 166 -6.06 19.81 3.20
C GLN A 166 -6.86 20.56 4.28
N ASP A 167 -7.32 19.85 5.32
CA ASP A 167 -8.07 20.42 6.44
C ASP A 167 -7.19 20.45 7.70
N LYS A 168 -6.63 21.63 7.98
CA LYS A 168 -5.78 21.88 9.16
C LYS A 168 -6.48 21.68 10.51
N TYR A 169 -7.81 21.55 10.52
CA TYR A 169 -8.59 21.40 11.74
C TYR A 169 -8.71 19.93 12.15
N LYS A 170 -9.58 19.18 11.46
CA LYS A 170 -9.84 17.77 11.80
C LYS A 170 -9.31 16.79 10.75
N GLY A 171 -8.78 17.30 9.64
CA GLY A 171 -8.36 16.46 8.51
C GLY A 171 -9.52 15.68 7.88
N LEU A 172 -10.75 16.22 7.91
CA LEU A 172 -11.96 15.54 7.42
C LEU A 172 -12.56 16.17 6.17
N LYS A 173 -12.13 17.37 5.79
CA LYS A 173 -12.70 18.12 4.66
C LYS A 173 -11.68 18.30 3.54
N GLY A 174 -11.97 17.75 2.36
CA GLY A 174 -11.10 17.85 1.20
C GLY A 174 -10.97 16.53 0.45
N SER A 175 -10.01 16.47 -0.46
CA SER A 175 -9.68 15.22 -1.15
C SER A 175 -8.98 14.28 -0.18
N ALA A 176 -9.56 13.11 0.05
CA ALA A 176 -8.98 12.12 0.94
C ALA A 176 -7.66 11.55 0.39
N ALA A 177 -6.92 10.84 1.22
CA ALA A 177 -5.68 10.17 0.82
C ALA A 177 -5.93 9.21 -0.36
N TYR A 178 -4.92 9.07 -1.22
CA TYR A 178 -4.94 8.10 -2.30
C TYR A 178 -4.50 6.73 -1.77
N VAL A 179 -5.19 5.67 -2.17
CA VAL A 179 -4.80 4.28 -1.86
C VAL A 179 -4.77 3.50 -3.15
N GLY A 180 -3.63 2.87 -3.46
CA GLY A 180 -3.50 2.15 -4.70
C GLY A 180 -2.06 1.96 -5.16
N PHE A 181 -1.92 1.70 -6.46
CA PHE A 181 -0.69 1.30 -7.13
C PHE A 181 -0.55 2.08 -8.44
N ASN A 182 0.66 2.44 -8.82
CA ASN A 182 0.97 2.98 -10.14
C ASN A 182 2.29 2.41 -10.62
N ALA A 183 2.32 1.74 -11.77
CA ALA A 183 3.53 1.07 -12.24
C ALA A 183 4.65 2.04 -12.63
N GLY A 184 4.32 3.29 -12.97
CA GLY A 184 5.28 4.26 -13.49
C GLY A 184 5.59 4.07 -14.97
N ASN A 185 4.79 3.27 -15.68
CA ASN A 185 4.94 3.00 -17.11
C ASN A 185 3.81 3.62 -17.96
N THR A 186 3.12 4.64 -17.45
CA THR A 186 2.03 5.39 -18.08
C THR A 186 0.76 4.60 -18.42
N THR A 187 0.70 3.30 -18.12
CA THR A 187 -0.40 2.43 -18.55
C THR A 187 -1.04 1.68 -17.39
N ARG A 188 -0.25 1.10 -16.49
CA ARG A 188 -0.75 0.24 -15.41
C ARG A 188 -0.92 1.01 -14.10
N THR A 189 -2.16 1.14 -13.67
CA THR A 189 -2.51 1.72 -12.36
C THR A 189 -3.68 0.98 -11.74
N PHE A 190 -3.76 1.03 -10.42
CA PHE A 190 -4.90 0.52 -9.67
C PHE A 190 -5.24 1.50 -8.56
N GLU A 191 -6.44 2.07 -8.61
CA GLU A 191 -6.99 2.88 -7.53
C GLU A 191 -7.93 2.03 -6.67
N PHE A 192 -7.74 2.00 -5.35
CA PHE A 192 -8.53 1.17 -4.44
C PHE A 192 -9.90 1.80 -4.14
N ARG A 193 -10.79 1.74 -5.11
CA ARG A 193 -12.17 2.24 -5.01
C ARG A 193 -13.06 1.29 -4.19
N PRO A 194 -14.09 1.80 -3.49
CA PRO A 194 -14.54 3.19 -3.42
C PRO A 194 -13.87 4.03 -2.31
N TYR A 195 -12.75 3.56 -1.76
CA TYR A 195 -12.09 4.19 -0.61
C TYR A 195 -11.17 5.34 -1.02
N SER A 196 -10.26 5.08 -1.97
CA SER A 196 -9.26 6.04 -2.41
C SER A 196 -9.88 7.38 -2.80
N GLN A 197 -9.31 8.47 -2.29
CA GLN A 197 -9.72 9.85 -2.57
C GLN A 197 -11.19 10.18 -2.24
N ASN A 198 -11.84 9.33 -1.43
CA ASN A 198 -13.20 9.49 -0.96
C ASN A 198 -13.26 9.51 0.58
N PRO A 199 -14.17 10.28 1.22
CA PRO A 199 -14.33 10.26 2.68
C PRO A 199 -14.58 8.87 3.30
N ARG A 200 -15.09 7.92 2.50
CA ARG A 200 -15.28 6.51 2.87
C ARG A 200 -13.99 5.79 3.23
N ILE A 201 -12.81 6.34 2.92
CA ILE A 201 -11.52 5.79 3.32
C ILE A 201 -11.40 5.56 4.84
N SER A 202 -12.15 6.32 5.64
CA SER A 202 -12.28 6.13 7.09
C SER A 202 -12.79 4.74 7.48
N TYR A 203 -13.55 4.07 6.61
CA TYR A 203 -14.05 2.71 6.83
C TYR A 203 -13.01 1.61 6.62
N LEU A 204 -11.81 1.95 6.13
CA LEU A 204 -10.74 0.97 5.92
C LEU A 204 -10.38 0.21 7.21
N THR A 205 -10.50 0.81 8.38
CA THR A 205 -10.24 0.13 9.66
C THR A 205 -11.30 -0.89 10.06
N THR A 206 -12.51 -0.82 9.50
CA THR A 206 -13.68 -1.60 9.97
C THR A 206 -14.21 -2.62 8.95
N ARG A 207 -14.08 -2.35 7.66
CA ARG A 207 -14.67 -3.18 6.59
C ARG A 207 -13.77 -4.30 6.09
N GLY A 208 -12.44 -4.08 6.02
CA GLY A 208 -11.50 -5.12 5.59
C GLY A 208 -11.61 -6.35 6.48
N TRP A 209 -11.53 -7.56 5.92
CA TRP A 209 -11.71 -8.81 6.67
C TRP A 209 -10.72 -9.91 6.24
N GLY A 210 -9.52 -9.53 5.80
CA GLY A 210 -8.47 -10.48 5.47
C GLY A 210 -8.09 -11.33 6.70
N ASN A 211 -8.07 -12.65 6.55
CA ASN A 211 -7.78 -13.63 7.63
C ASN A 211 -8.63 -13.43 8.89
N GLY A 212 -9.88 -12.97 8.74
CA GLY A 212 -10.77 -12.72 9.87
C GLY A 212 -10.42 -11.46 10.69
N LEU A 213 -9.56 -10.58 10.17
CA LEU A 213 -9.10 -9.38 10.86
C LEU A 213 -9.64 -8.12 10.20
N ARG A 214 -10.17 -7.22 11.05
CA ARG A 214 -10.63 -5.89 10.61
C ARG A 214 -9.50 -5.06 10.04
N GLY A 215 -9.80 -4.37 8.93
CA GLY A 215 -8.88 -3.46 8.27
C GLY A 215 -7.65 -4.08 7.64
N ARG A 216 -7.71 -5.40 7.38
CA ARG A 216 -6.73 -6.11 6.58
C ARG A 216 -7.23 -6.31 5.15
N TYR A 217 -6.40 -5.95 4.18
CA TYR A 217 -6.64 -6.09 2.75
C TYR A 217 -5.44 -6.73 2.07
N PHE A 218 -5.69 -7.65 1.15
CA PHE A 218 -4.66 -8.30 0.36
C PHE A 218 -4.75 -7.89 -1.09
N PHE A 219 -3.60 -7.87 -1.75
CA PHE A 219 -3.46 -7.59 -3.17
C PHE A 219 -2.41 -8.52 -3.77
N GLN A 220 -2.71 -9.15 -4.90
CA GLN A 220 -1.68 -9.71 -5.75
C GLN A 220 -1.20 -8.63 -6.72
N ILE A 221 0.12 -8.46 -6.79
CA ILE A 221 0.78 -7.50 -7.66
C ILE A 221 1.50 -8.28 -8.76
N ASP A 222 0.95 -8.25 -9.97
CA ASP A 222 1.54 -8.87 -11.16
C ASP A 222 1.54 -7.88 -12.33
N GLU A 223 1.22 -8.26 -13.57
CA GLU A 223 0.95 -7.31 -14.65
C GLU A 223 -0.24 -6.39 -14.34
N GLU A 224 -1.20 -6.89 -13.56
CA GLU A 224 -2.35 -6.16 -13.05
C GLU A 224 -2.43 -6.38 -11.53
N VAL A 225 -3.11 -5.47 -10.83
CA VAL A 225 -3.32 -5.58 -9.38
C VAL A 225 -4.68 -6.19 -9.11
N TRP A 226 -4.67 -7.23 -8.27
CA TRP A 226 -5.88 -7.99 -7.92
C TRP A 226 -6.16 -7.91 -6.44
N PRO A 227 -7.30 -7.32 -6.01
CA PRO A 227 -7.68 -7.35 -4.61
C PRO A 227 -8.13 -8.76 -4.19
N GLY A 228 -7.70 -9.19 -3.00
CA GLY A 228 -8.09 -10.45 -2.38
C GLY A 228 -9.43 -10.43 -1.64
N ALA A 229 -10.09 -9.27 -1.60
CA ALA A 229 -11.37 -9.09 -0.94
C ALA A 229 -12.41 -8.53 -1.91
N CYS A 230 -13.68 -8.84 -1.65
CA CYS A 230 -14.79 -8.22 -2.34
C CYS A 230 -14.81 -6.71 -2.02
N ILE A 231 -14.94 -5.89 -3.07
CA ILE A 231 -15.20 -4.47 -2.90
C ILE A 231 -16.69 -4.32 -2.60
N GLU A 232 -17.02 -3.72 -1.46
CA GLU A 232 -18.40 -3.58 -1.04
C GLU A 232 -19.13 -2.53 -1.89
N LYS A 233 -20.14 -2.96 -2.63
CA LYS A 233 -20.92 -2.11 -3.53
C LYS A 233 -21.86 -1.15 -2.78
N ASP A 234 -22.28 -1.49 -1.57
CA ASP A 234 -23.10 -0.62 -0.70
C ASP A 234 -22.40 0.73 -0.45
N LEU A 235 -21.08 0.73 -0.41
CA LEU A 235 -20.29 1.93 -0.24
C LEU A 235 -20.40 2.86 -1.46
N ASP A 236 -20.54 2.36 -2.68
CA ASP A 236 -20.70 3.22 -3.87
C ASP A 236 -21.70 2.63 -4.88
N PRO A 237 -22.93 3.17 -4.94
CA PRO A 237 -23.96 2.72 -5.87
C PRO A 237 -23.59 2.83 -7.35
N ASN A 238 -22.61 3.68 -7.69
CA ASN A 238 -22.16 3.87 -9.06
C ASN A 238 -21.07 2.88 -9.48
N LEU A 239 -20.60 2.01 -8.57
CA LEU A 239 -19.68 0.94 -8.94
C LEU A 239 -20.38 -0.05 -9.87
N PRO A 240 -19.71 -0.50 -10.95
CA PRO A 240 -20.28 -1.46 -11.86
C PRO A 240 -20.68 -2.74 -11.12
N ASP A 241 -21.90 -3.22 -11.39
CA ASP A 241 -22.50 -4.43 -10.80
C ASP A 241 -21.64 -5.68 -10.96
N ARG A 242 -20.82 -5.70 -12.01
CA ARG A 242 -19.82 -6.71 -12.28
C ARG A 242 -18.46 -6.05 -12.29
N LEU A 243 -17.81 -6.04 -11.14
CA LEU A 243 -16.36 -5.89 -11.12
C LEU A 243 -15.78 -7.06 -11.94
N PRO A 244 -14.73 -6.83 -12.74
CA PRO A 244 -14.12 -7.90 -13.52
C PRO A 244 -13.81 -9.09 -12.62
N LEU A 245 -14.36 -10.25 -12.97
CA LEU A 245 -14.21 -11.47 -12.19
C LEU A 245 -12.74 -11.83 -12.13
N THR A 246 -12.22 -11.94 -10.92
CA THR A 246 -10.86 -12.41 -10.68
C THR A 246 -10.87 -13.94 -10.66
N PHE A 247 -10.33 -14.58 -11.71
CA PHE A 247 -10.14 -16.03 -11.72
C PHE A 247 -8.71 -16.37 -11.25
N PHE A 248 -8.59 -17.24 -10.24
CA PHE A 248 -7.31 -17.72 -9.74
C PHE A 248 -7.29 -19.26 -9.64
N PRO A 249 -6.22 -19.93 -10.11
CA PRO A 249 -5.12 -19.40 -10.94
C PRO A 249 -5.57 -19.13 -12.39
N ARG A 250 -4.91 -18.19 -13.07
CA ARG A 250 -5.16 -17.90 -14.51
C ARG A 250 -4.79 -19.06 -15.43
N VAL A 251 -3.91 -19.94 -14.96
CA VAL A 251 -3.47 -21.12 -15.67
C VAL A 251 -3.81 -22.30 -14.78
N GLY A 252 -4.80 -23.10 -15.20
CA GLY A 252 -4.98 -24.42 -14.61
C GLY A 252 -3.72 -25.22 -14.91
N ALA A 253 -3.08 -25.76 -13.87
CA ALA A 253 -2.21 -26.90 -14.08
C ALA A 253 -3.12 -28.02 -14.62
N MET A 254 -3.05 -28.25 -15.94
CA MET A 254 -3.44 -29.53 -16.52
C MET A 254 -2.32 -30.54 -16.26
#